data_AF-A0A7S0J0D1-F1
#
_entry.id   AF-A0A7S0J0D1-F1
#
_cell.length_a   1.000
_cell.length_b   1.000
_cell.length_c   1.000
_cell.angle_alpha   90.00
_cell.angle_beta   90.00
_cell.angle_gamma   90.00
#
_symmetry.space_group_name_H-M   'P 1'
#
loop_
_entity.id
_entity.type
_entity.pdbx_description
1 polymer ?
#
loop_
_entity_poly.entity_id
_entity_poly.type
_entity_poly.pdbx_seq_one_letter_code
_entity_poly.pdbx_strand_id
1 'polypeptide(L)'
;MLRADKEHLERDLKRSLLLLAEKELNFFEQCLNSVGTQAALIAGFASAIIVETASDLLLEASLGIQVAWIFATVLGMVLQILCVVSAMQLSILAAGLALRGPDGSMSYALAETRKEYRNVIRLFYSGLGSFHMSAALYGWAMFRWEVALTGTLVAVCLRFVPASPRHARTAAN
;
A
#
# COMPACT_ATOMS: atom_id res chain seq x y z
N MET A 1 13.18 -50.81 -7.46
CA MET A 1 12.08 -50.28 -6.64
C MET A 1 12.50 -49.01 -5.92
N LEU A 2 13.50 -49.04 -5.01
CA LEU A 2 13.95 -47.85 -4.25
C LEU A 2 14.24 -46.57 -5.08
N ARG A 3 14.82 -46.71 -6.28
CA ARG A 3 15.05 -45.56 -7.17
C ARG A 3 13.75 -44.95 -7.70
N ALA A 4 12.76 -45.78 -8.03
CA ALA A 4 11.46 -45.32 -8.49
C ALA A 4 10.68 -44.64 -7.36
N ASP A 5 10.78 -45.15 -6.13
CA ASP A 5 10.17 -44.54 -4.95
C ASP A 5 10.79 -43.19 -4.63
N LYS A 6 12.13 -43.08 -4.76
CA LYS A 6 12.84 -41.80 -4.63
C LYS A 6 12.40 -40.80 -5.70
N GLU A 7 12.36 -41.22 -6.96
CA GLU A 7 11.93 -40.34 -8.06
C GLU A 7 10.45 -39.92 -7.92
N HIS A 8 9.60 -40.79 -7.39
CA HIS A 8 8.21 -40.45 -7.06
C HIS A 8 8.15 -39.38 -5.97
N LEU A 9 8.90 -39.55 -4.88
CA LEU A 9 8.94 -38.59 -3.78
C LEU A 9 9.50 -37.22 -4.22
N GLU A 10 10.52 -37.21 -5.08
CA GLU A 10 11.08 -35.97 -5.63
C GLU A 10 10.06 -35.23 -6.51
N ARG A 11 9.25 -35.95 -7.29
CA ARG A 11 8.18 -35.36 -8.10
C ARG A 11 7.06 -34.79 -7.23
N ASP A 12 6.65 -35.52 -6.19
CA ASP A 12 5.62 -35.07 -5.25
C ASP A 12 6.05 -33.83 -4.47
N LEU A 13 7.32 -33.78 -4.05
CA LEU A 13 7.90 -32.61 -3.41
C LEU A 13 7.92 -31.40 -4.35
N LYS A 14 8.41 -31.59 -5.59
CA LYS A 14 8.43 -30.51 -6.60
C LYS A 14 7.04 -29.97 -6.87
N ARG A 15 6.04 -30.85 -7.01
CA ARG A 15 4.64 -30.45 -7.19
C ARG A 15 4.13 -29.64 -5.99
N SER A 16 4.41 -30.09 -4.77
CA SER A 16 3.98 -29.40 -3.55
C SER A 16 4.60 -28.01 -3.42
N LEU A 17 5.89 -27.86 -3.78
CA LEU A 17 6.57 -26.57 -3.78
C LEU A 17 6.01 -25.61 -4.83
N LEU A 18 5.67 -26.09 -6.03
CA LEU A 18 5.03 -25.27 -7.06
C LEU A 18 3.64 -24.79 -6.62
N LEU A 19 2.84 -25.66 -6.01
CA LEU A 19 1.52 -25.28 -5.48
C LEU A 19 1.64 -24.24 -4.36
N LEU A 20 2.66 -24.34 -3.52
CA LEU A 20 2.91 -23.34 -2.48
C LEU A 20 3.33 -21.99 -3.08
N ALA A 21 4.22 -22.03 -4.08
CA ALA A 21 4.66 -20.84 -4.80
C ALA A 21 3.47 -20.12 -5.47
N GLU A 22 2.58 -20.88 -6.11
CA GLU A 22 1.37 -20.35 -6.75
C GLU A 22 0.45 -19.65 -5.74
N LYS A 23 0.22 -20.29 -4.59
CA LYS A 23 -0.57 -19.67 -3.50
C LYS A 23 0.05 -18.38 -3.00
N GLU A 24 1.38 -18.33 -2.85
CA GLU A 24 2.07 -17.12 -2.39
C GLU A 24 2.00 -15.99 -3.43
N LEU A 25 2.12 -16.32 -4.72
CA LEU A 25 2.01 -15.33 -5.80
C LEU A 25 0.60 -14.72 -5.84
N ASN A 26 -0.43 -15.57 -5.76
CA ASN A 26 -1.83 -15.16 -5.71
C ASN A 26 -2.12 -14.27 -4.49
N PHE A 27 -1.50 -14.57 -3.33
CA PHE A 27 -1.60 -13.71 -2.15
C PHE A 27 -1.03 -12.30 -2.41
N PHE A 28 0.15 -12.20 -3.02
CA PHE A 28 0.73 -10.90 -3.36
C PHE A 28 -0.11 -10.14 -4.39
N GLU A 29 -0.64 -10.82 -5.40
CA GLU A 29 -1.51 -10.20 -6.40
C GLU A 29 -2.77 -9.60 -5.77
N GLN A 30 -3.43 -10.35 -4.88
CA GLN A 30 -4.58 -9.84 -4.12
C GLN A 30 -4.22 -8.62 -3.26
N CYS A 31 -3.08 -8.67 -2.57
CA CYS A 31 -2.62 -7.54 -1.77
C CYS A 31 -2.30 -6.32 -2.63
N LEU A 32 -1.64 -6.49 -3.77
CA LEU A 32 -1.28 -5.41 -4.69
C LEU A 32 -2.53 -4.77 -5.31
N ASN A 33 -3.53 -5.56 -5.70
CA ASN A 33 -4.81 -5.04 -6.18
C ASN A 33 -5.53 -4.25 -5.08
N SER A 34 -5.59 -4.77 -3.86
CA SER A 34 -6.22 -4.07 -2.73
C SER A 34 -5.53 -2.73 -2.41
N VAL A 35 -4.20 -2.74 -2.28
CA VAL A 35 -3.40 -1.54 -2.00
C VAL A 35 -3.49 -0.56 -3.17
N GLY A 36 -3.46 -1.03 -4.42
CA GLY A 36 -3.61 -0.21 -5.61
C GLY A 36 -4.95 0.51 -5.65
N THR A 37 -6.07 -0.18 -5.37
CA THR A 37 -7.39 0.45 -5.32
C THR A 37 -7.49 1.50 -4.21
N GLN A 38 -6.98 1.18 -3.01
CA GLN A 38 -6.99 2.14 -1.89
C GLN A 38 -6.13 3.37 -2.18
N ALA A 39 -4.93 3.18 -2.76
CA ALA A 39 -4.06 4.27 -3.17
C ALA A 39 -4.72 5.19 -4.20
N ALA A 40 -5.40 4.61 -5.21
CA ALA A 40 -6.14 5.37 -6.22
C ALA A 40 -7.26 6.22 -5.60
N LEU A 41 -8.00 5.68 -4.62
CA LEU A 41 -9.04 6.44 -3.90
C LEU A 41 -8.44 7.62 -3.13
N ILE A 42 -7.35 7.40 -2.38
CA ILE A 42 -6.69 8.47 -1.61
C ILE A 42 -6.14 9.55 -2.55
N ALA A 43 -5.55 9.18 -3.68
CA ALA A 43 -5.11 10.14 -4.70
C ALA A 43 -6.29 10.95 -5.26
N GLY A 44 -7.42 10.29 -5.53
CA GLY A 44 -8.65 10.94 -5.97
C GLY A 44 -9.18 11.95 -4.95
N PHE A 45 -9.23 11.57 -3.66
CA PHE A 45 -9.61 12.49 -2.58
C PHE A 45 -8.66 13.68 -2.47
N ALA A 46 -7.34 13.46 -2.56
CA ALA A 46 -6.37 14.55 -2.55
C ALA A 46 -6.59 15.54 -3.70
N SER A 47 -6.87 15.04 -4.91
CA SER A 47 -7.19 15.89 -6.06
C SER A 47 -8.50 16.66 -5.86
N ALA A 48 -9.55 16.02 -5.34
CA ALA A 48 -10.85 16.66 -5.10
C ALA A 48 -10.71 17.80 -4.08
N ILE A 49 -9.99 17.56 -2.99
CA ILE A 49 -9.73 18.58 -1.96
C ILE A 49 -9.03 19.80 -2.57
N ILE A 50 -8.02 19.62 -3.44
CA ILE A 50 -7.34 20.76 -4.08
C ILE A 50 -8.33 21.61 -4.90
N VAL A 51 -9.23 20.97 -5.64
CA VAL A 51 -10.20 21.67 -6.50
C VAL A 51 -11.28 22.37 -5.68
N GLU A 52 -11.82 21.71 -4.66
CA GLU A 52 -12.93 22.23 -3.85
C GLU A 52 -12.49 23.30 -2.84
N THR A 53 -11.25 23.22 -2.34
CA THR A 53 -10.74 24.10 -1.29
C THR A 53 -10.21 25.44 -1.82
N ALA A 54 -10.52 25.78 -3.06
CA ALA A 54 -10.26 27.10 -3.65
C ALA A 54 -11.21 28.19 -3.08
N SER A 55 -11.45 28.18 -1.76
CA SER A 55 -12.32 29.11 -1.06
C SER A 55 -11.53 30.22 -0.35
N ASP A 56 -12.13 31.41 -0.27
CA ASP A 56 -11.53 32.63 0.26
C ASP A 56 -10.97 32.50 1.69
N LEU A 57 -11.44 31.52 2.48
CA LEU A 57 -10.96 31.29 3.84
C LEU A 57 -9.51 30.79 3.91
N LEU A 58 -9.02 30.06 2.90
CA LEU A 58 -7.63 29.61 2.89
C LEU A 58 -6.68 30.79 2.65
N LEU A 59 -7.14 31.87 2.01
CA LEU A 59 -6.39 33.12 1.83
C LEU A 59 -6.18 33.89 3.13
N GLU A 60 -7.06 33.71 4.13
CA GLU A 60 -6.91 34.31 5.47
C GLU A 60 -5.86 33.59 6.33
N ALA A 61 -5.50 32.35 5.98
CA ALA A 61 -4.47 31.60 6.69
C ALA A 61 -3.07 32.16 6.40
N SER A 62 -2.13 31.97 7.33
CA SER A 62 -0.74 32.37 7.12
C SER A 62 -0.13 31.68 5.88
N LEU A 63 0.67 32.41 5.11
CA LEU A 63 1.32 31.91 3.88
C LEU A 63 2.09 30.60 4.12
N GLY A 64 2.71 30.45 5.29
CA GLY A 64 3.41 29.23 5.67
C GLY A 64 2.50 27.99 5.72
N ILE A 65 1.29 28.13 6.27
CA ILE A 65 0.30 27.04 6.35
C ILE A 65 -0.23 26.71 4.95
N GLN A 66 -0.52 27.72 4.13
CA GLN A 66 -1.00 27.51 2.76
C GLN A 66 0.02 26.71 1.93
N VAL A 67 1.28 27.13 1.95
CA VAL A 67 2.37 26.46 1.21
C VAL A 67 2.59 25.04 1.75
N ALA A 68 2.65 24.87 3.07
CA ALA A 68 2.82 23.56 3.69
C ALA A 68 1.67 22.61 3.34
N TRP A 69 0.43 23.12 3.32
CA TRP A 69 -0.75 22.34 2.99
C TRP A 69 -0.76 21.89 1.52
N ILE A 70 -0.55 22.81 0.57
CA ILE A 70 -0.49 22.45 -0.86
C ILE A 70 0.63 21.44 -1.10
N PHE A 71 1.83 21.69 -0.54
CA PHE A 71 2.97 20.80 -0.68
C PHE A 71 2.67 19.39 -0.14
N ALA A 72 2.12 19.28 1.08
CA ALA A 72 1.76 18.01 1.68
C ALA A 72 0.68 17.25 0.88
N THR A 73 -0.29 17.97 0.31
CA THR A 73 -1.39 17.40 -0.47
C THR A 73 -0.90 16.86 -1.81
N VAL A 74 -0.12 17.66 -2.55
CA VAL A 74 0.45 17.26 -3.84
C VAL A 74 1.46 16.13 -3.65
N LEU A 75 2.32 16.20 -2.63
CA LEU A 75 3.27 15.12 -2.32
C LEU A 75 2.53 13.82 -2.00
N GLY A 76 1.46 13.88 -1.19
CA GLY A 76 0.63 12.72 -0.88
C GLY A 76 -0.02 12.12 -2.13
N MET A 77 -0.60 12.96 -2.99
CA MET A 77 -1.21 12.55 -4.25
C MET A 77 -0.20 11.85 -5.17
N VAL A 78 0.98 12.44 -5.38
CA VAL A 78 2.02 11.88 -6.26
C VAL A 78 2.53 10.54 -5.72
N LEU A 79 2.79 10.44 -4.41
CA LEU A 79 3.23 9.18 -3.79
C LEU A 79 2.17 8.07 -3.93
N GLN A 80 0.89 8.42 -3.83
CA GLN A 80 -0.20 7.44 -4.03
C GLN A 80 -0.32 7.02 -5.49
N ILE A 81 -0.19 7.93 -6.46
CA ILE A 81 -0.16 7.57 -7.89
C ILE A 81 1.03 6.67 -8.21
N LEU A 82 2.22 6.97 -7.66
CA LEU A 82 3.39 6.10 -7.78
C LEU A 82 3.12 4.71 -7.20
N CYS A 83 2.45 4.63 -6.04
CA CYS A 83 2.04 3.36 -5.46
C CYS A 83 1.10 2.57 -6.39
N VAL A 84 0.11 3.23 -7.00
CA VAL A 84 -0.81 2.60 -7.98
C VAL A 84 -0.04 2.02 -9.16
N VAL A 85 0.84 2.82 -9.76
CA VAL A 85 1.62 2.42 -10.94
C VAL A 85 2.55 1.26 -10.58
N SER A 86 3.28 1.34 -9.46
CA SER A 86 4.16 0.25 -9.01
C SER A 86 3.39 -1.02 -8.68
N ALA A 87 2.21 -0.91 -8.05
CA ALA A 87 1.37 -2.08 -7.77
C ALA A 87 0.86 -2.76 -9.04
N MET A 88 0.40 -1.96 -10.02
CA MET A 88 -0.04 -2.45 -11.33
C MET A 88 1.11 -3.10 -12.11
N GLN A 89 2.29 -2.47 -12.15
CA GLN A 89 3.45 -3.02 -12.84
C GLN A 89 3.87 -4.35 -12.21
N LEU A 90 3.89 -4.42 -10.87
CA LEU A 90 4.30 -5.64 -10.17
C LEU A 90 3.29 -6.78 -10.36
N SER A 91 1.97 -6.52 -10.36
CA SER A 91 0.97 -7.57 -10.58
C SER A 91 1.06 -8.16 -12.00
N ILE A 92 1.30 -7.34 -13.00
CA ILE A 92 1.44 -7.79 -14.39
C ILE A 92 2.77 -8.53 -14.62
N LEU A 93 3.89 -7.94 -14.18
CA LEU A 93 5.23 -8.48 -14.45
C LEU A 93 5.50 -9.75 -13.64
N ALA A 94 5.06 -9.81 -12.38
CA ALA A 94 5.27 -10.99 -11.53
C ALA A 94 4.53 -12.21 -12.09
N ALA A 95 3.25 -12.06 -12.45
CA ALA A 95 2.46 -13.12 -13.06
C ALA A 95 3.00 -13.53 -14.43
N GLY A 96 3.43 -12.55 -15.25
CA GLY A 96 4.03 -12.79 -16.55
C GLY A 96 5.30 -13.66 -16.47
N LEU A 97 6.20 -13.33 -15.54
CA LEU A 97 7.44 -14.06 -15.34
C LEU A 97 7.19 -15.46 -14.74
N ALA A 98 6.22 -15.57 -13.83
CA ALA A 98 5.83 -16.83 -13.21
C ALA A 98 5.25 -17.86 -14.19
N LEU A 99 4.43 -17.41 -15.14
CA LEU A 99 3.72 -18.31 -16.07
C LEU A 99 4.50 -18.61 -17.35
N ARG A 100 5.29 -17.65 -17.85
CA ARG A 100 5.95 -17.73 -19.17
C ARG A 100 7.47 -17.83 -19.10
N GLY A 101 8.03 -17.75 -17.90
CA GLY A 101 9.47 -17.82 -17.72
C GLY A 101 10.03 -19.24 -17.87
N PRO A 102 11.36 -19.37 -18.03
CA PRO A 102 12.04 -20.67 -18.05
C PRO A 102 11.90 -21.40 -16.70
N ASP A 103 12.29 -22.68 -16.64
CA ASP A 103 12.25 -23.45 -15.39
C ASP A 103 12.94 -22.70 -14.23
N GLY A 104 12.26 -22.64 -13.08
CA GLY A 104 12.73 -21.90 -11.89
C GLY A 104 12.33 -20.41 -11.86
N SER A 105 11.82 -19.85 -12.95
CA SER A 105 11.33 -18.46 -13.04
C SER A 105 10.28 -18.11 -11.98
N MET A 106 9.40 -19.05 -11.63
CA MET A 106 8.40 -18.89 -10.56
C MET A 106 9.04 -18.51 -9.22
N SER A 107 10.10 -19.21 -8.83
CA SER A 107 10.79 -18.96 -7.55
C SER A 107 11.50 -17.60 -7.55
N TYR A 108 12.05 -17.21 -8.70
CA TYR A 108 12.68 -15.91 -8.89
C TYR A 108 11.65 -14.77 -8.89
N ALA A 109 10.54 -14.93 -9.62
CA ALA A 109 9.43 -13.98 -9.67
C ALA A 109 8.90 -13.69 -8.26
N LEU A 110 8.70 -14.73 -7.44
CA LEU A 110 8.30 -14.57 -6.04
C LEU A 110 9.33 -13.83 -5.18
N ALA A 111 10.61 -14.16 -5.32
CA ALA A 111 11.68 -13.52 -4.56
C ALA A 111 11.73 -12.01 -4.83
N GLU A 112 11.63 -11.60 -6.10
CA GLU A 112 11.61 -10.19 -6.50
C GLU A 112 10.29 -9.52 -6.11
N THR A 113 9.14 -10.19 -6.28
CA THR A 113 7.84 -9.69 -5.84
C THR A 113 7.84 -9.39 -4.34
N ARG A 114 8.41 -10.27 -3.52
CA ARG A 114 8.50 -10.06 -2.07
C ARG A 114 9.37 -8.84 -1.71
N LYS A 115 10.41 -8.54 -2.49
CA LYS A 115 11.26 -7.35 -2.28
C LYS A 115 10.51 -6.08 -2.68
N GLU A 116 9.94 -6.06 -3.88
CA GLU A 116 9.26 -4.88 -4.41
C GLU A 116 7.94 -4.58 -3.70
N TYR A 117 7.22 -5.61 -3.23
CA TYR A 117 6.03 -5.42 -2.40
C TYR A 117 6.32 -4.56 -1.17
N ARG A 118 7.49 -4.72 -0.53
CA ARG A 118 7.89 -3.84 0.60
C ARG A 118 8.15 -2.40 0.18
N ASN A 119 8.55 -2.16 -1.07
CA ASN A 119 8.70 -0.81 -1.62
C ASN A 119 7.32 -0.19 -1.87
N VAL A 120 6.39 -0.94 -2.48
CA VAL A 120 5.00 -0.52 -2.71
C VAL A 120 4.32 -0.16 -1.38
N ILE A 121 4.44 -1.00 -0.36
CA ILE A 121 3.88 -0.73 0.97
C ILE A 121 4.51 0.52 1.61
N ARG A 122 5.82 0.76 1.41
CA ARG A 122 6.47 1.98 1.89
C ARG A 122 5.93 3.24 1.20
N LEU A 123 5.71 3.19 -0.11
CA LEU A 123 5.09 4.29 -0.88
C LEU A 123 3.65 4.56 -0.43
N PHE A 124 2.87 3.50 -0.23
CA PHE A 124 1.50 3.61 0.26
C PHE A 124 1.43 4.32 1.62
N TYR A 125 2.23 3.87 2.59
CA TYR A 125 2.22 4.45 3.94
C TYR A 125 2.85 5.84 4.02
N SER A 126 3.84 6.15 3.17
CA SER A 126 4.39 7.50 3.07
C SER A 126 3.39 8.48 2.47
N GLY A 127 2.70 8.08 1.39
CA GLY A 127 1.60 8.84 0.79
C GLY A 127 0.44 9.05 1.76
N LEU A 128 0.03 8.00 2.47
CA LEU A 128 -1.02 8.06 3.48
C LEU A 128 -0.65 9.00 4.64
N GLY A 129 0.62 8.98 5.07
CA GLY A 129 1.15 9.91 6.08
C GLY A 129 1.08 11.37 5.62
N SER A 130 1.52 11.64 4.38
CA SER A 130 1.44 12.99 3.79
C SER A 130 -0.01 13.47 3.66
N PHE A 131 -0.94 12.59 3.29
CA PHE A 131 -2.37 12.91 3.22
C PHE A 131 -2.95 13.27 4.60
N HIS A 132 -2.61 12.52 5.66
CA HIS A 132 -3.02 12.87 7.02
C HIS A 132 -2.43 14.20 7.50
N MET A 133 -1.17 14.48 7.16
CA MET A 133 -0.54 15.75 7.47
C MET A 133 -1.23 16.92 6.75
N SER A 134 -1.61 16.73 5.49
CA SER A 134 -2.44 17.70 4.75
C SER A 134 -3.79 17.94 5.45
N ALA A 135 -4.52 16.88 5.82
CA ALA A 135 -5.79 17.01 6.52
C ALA A 135 -5.65 17.75 7.87
N ALA A 136 -4.56 17.49 8.61
CA ALA A 136 -4.24 18.22 9.83
C ALA A 136 -4.02 19.71 9.55
N LEU A 137 -3.13 20.05 8.60
CA LEU A 137 -2.83 21.45 8.22
C LEU A 137 -4.08 22.19 7.76
N TYR A 138 -4.97 21.51 7.03
CA TYR A 138 -6.25 22.08 6.64
C TYR A 138 -7.15 22.38 7.85
N GLY A 139 -7.23 21.46 8.82
CA GLY A 139 -7.96 21.70 10.06
C GLY A 139 -7.40 22.88 10.87
N TRP A 140 -6.08 23.04 10.90
CA TRP A 140 -5.41 24.20 11.53
C TRP A 140 -5.62 25.52 10.79
N ALA A 141 -5.86 25.49 9.47
CA ALA A 141 -6.20 26.66 8.70
C ALA A 141 -7.66 27.09 8.88
N MET A 142 -8.58 26.12 9.01
CA MET A 142 -10.02 26.37 8.97
C MET A 142 -10.66 26.58 10.35
N PHE A 143 -10.18 25.85 11.37
CA PHE A 143 -10.81 25.84 12.68
C PHE A 143 -9.99 26.58 13.73
N ARG A 144 -10.66 26.98 14.81
CA ARG A 144 -9.96 27.47 16.01
C ARG A 144 -9.03 26.39 16.55
N TRP A 145 -7.96 26.83 17.21
CA TRP A 145 -6.89 25.95 17.69
C TRP A 145 -7.39 24.82 18.60
N GLU A 146 -8.46 25.03 19.38
CA GLU A 146 -9.03 24.00 20.26
C GLU A 146 -9.57 22.81 19.44
N VAL A 147 -10.32 23.11 18.38
CA VAL A 147 -10.92 22.09 17.50
C VAL A 147 -9.84 21.42 16.65
N ALA A 148 -8.91 22.19 16.09
CA ALA A 148 -7.80 21.66 15.29
C ALA A 148 -6.91 20.70 16.11
N LEU A 149 -6.61 21.04 17.38
CA LEU A 149 -5.86 20.18 18.27
C LEU A 149 -6.59 18.85 18.54
N THR A 150 -7.89 18.90 18.84
CA THR A 150 -8.67 17.67 19.08
C THR A 150 -8.72 16.77 17.85
N GLY A 151 -8.95 17.35 16.67
CA GLY A 151 -8.99 16.60 15.41
C GLY A 151 -7.65 15.94 15.08
N THR A 152 -6.54 16.64 15.29
CA THR A 152 -5.20 16.07 15.06
C THR A 152 -4.85 14.97 16.07
N LEU A 153 -5.20 15.14 17.34
CA LEU A 153 -4.99 14.10 18.37
C LEU A 153 -5.77 12.82 18.05
N VAL A 154 -7.04 12.94 17.64
CA VAL A 154 -7.86 11.78 17.23
C VAL A 154 -7.25 11.08 16.02
N ALA A 155 -6.82 11.84 15.01
CA ALA A 155 -6.19 11.28 13.81
C ALA A 155 -4.88 10.53 14.12
N VAL A 156 -4.06 11.06 15.05
CA VAL A 156 -2.83 10.41 15.50
C VAL A 156 -3.13 9.15 16.32
N CYS A 157 -4.09 9.20 17.24
CA CYS A 157 -4.48 8.04 18.06
C CYS A 157 -5.04 6.89 17.21
N LEU A 158 -5.84 7.18 16.19
CA LEU A 158 -6.38 6.17 15.27
C LEU A 158 -5.28 5.47 14.46
N ARG A 159 -4.18 6.18 14.15
CA ARG A 159 -3.02 5.59 13.46
C ARG A 159 -2.30 4.52 14.29
N PHE A 160 -2.44 4.55 15.62
CA PHE A 160 -1.81 3.60 16.54
C PHE A 160 -2.70 2.41 16.92
N VAL A 161 -3.91 2.26 16.36
CA VAL A 161 -4.74 1.07 16.60
C VAL A 161 -3.99 -0.15 16.05
N PRO A 162 -3.46 -1.05 16.91
CA PRO A 162 -2.67 -2.15 16.43
C PRO A 162 -3.60 -3.17 15.76
N ALA A 163 -3.52 -3.28 14.44
CA ALA A 163 -3.99 -4.46 13.72
C ALA A 163 -3.09 -5.64 14.12
N SER A 164 -3.30 -6.21 15.31
CA SER A 164 -2.50 -7.32 15.83
C SER A 164 -2.90 -8.60 15.09
N PRO A 165 -2.00 -9.22 14.31
CA PRO A 165 -2.26 -10.51 13.66
C PRO A 165 -2.32 -11.67 14.68
N ARG A 166 -2.09 -11.42 15.98
CA ARG A 166 -2.12 -12.45 17.01
C ARG A 166 -3.50 -13.10 17.17
N HIS A 167 -4.59 -12.39 16.83
CA HIS A 167 -5.96 -12.95 16.88
C HIS A 167 -6.31 -13.85 15.69
N ALA A 168 -5.54 -13.82 14.60
CA ALA A 168 -5.78 -14.71 13.45
C ALA A 168 -5.25 -16.13 13.70
N ARG A 169 -4.26 -16.31 14.58
CA ARG A 169 -3.72 -17.64 14.94
C ARG A 169 -4.68 -18.47 15.79
N THR A 170 -5.56 -17.83 16.57
CA THR A 170 -6.52 -18.53 17.43
C THR A 170 -7.76 -19.02 16.68
N ALA A 171 -7.99 -18.58 15.44
CA ALA A 171 -9.12 -18.99 14.61
C ALA A 171 -8.78 -20.09 13.57
N ALA A 172 -7.51 -20.52 13.52
CA ALA A 172 -7.01 -21.51 12.56
C ALA A 172 -6.67 -22.88 13.18
N ASN A 173 -7.00 -23.08 14.46
CA ASN A 173 -6.99 -24.36 15.16
C ASN A 173 -8.42 -24.75 15.52
#